data_AF-A0A8T4WLY7-F1
#
_entry.id   AF-A0A8T4WLY7-F1
#
_cell.length_a   1.000
_cell.length_b   1.000
_cell.length_c   1.000
_cell.angle_alpha   90.00
_cell.angle_beta   90.00
_cell.angle_gamma   90.00
#
_symmetry.space_group_name_H-M   'P 1'
#
loop_
_entity.id
_entity.type
_entity.pdbx_description
1 polymer ?
#
loop_
_entity_poly.entity_id
_entity_poly.type
_entity_poly.pdbx_seq_one_letter_code
_entity_poly.pdbx_strand_id
1 'polypeptide(L)'
;MSSKKTRSISLLIILLFNVVTSVSVYSPVVTGEDKGFFQQAITLPFDEKQIDESYSYQPIDLFIEFTNPCYAKSETDHSIQVFYKKGVDIVELESQIYQLDRIDEEFISSCQLVFILP
;
A
#
# COMPACT_ATOMS: atom_id res chain seq x y z
N MET A 1 9.39 -29.97 -49.64
CA MET A 1 8.93 -30.59 -48.38
C MET A 1 9.50 -29.88 -47.13
N SER A 2 9.55 -28.54 -47.12
CA SER A 2 10.29 -27.75 -46.12
C SER A 2 9.59 -26.42 -45.78
N SER A 3 8.42 -26.49 -45.14
CA SER A 3 7.68 -25.28 -44.69
C SER A 3 6.84 -25.56 -43.43
N LYS A 4 6.36 -26.79 -43.25
CA LYS A 4 5.59 -27.18 -42.05
C LYS A 4 6.46 -27.33 -40.79
N LYS A 5 7.71 -27.79 -40.92
CA LYS A 5 8.63 -27.98 -39.77
C LYS A 5 9.11 -26.64 -39.18
N THR A 6 9.36 -25.64 -40.01
CA THR A 6 9.79 -24.30 -39.56
C THR A 6 8.69 -23.52 -38.85
N ARG A 7 7.42 -23.61 -39.32
CA ARG A 7 6.28 -22.98 -38.63
C ARG A 7 6.02 -23.58 -37.23
N SER A 8 6.22 -24.89 -37.08
CA SER A 8 6.01 -25.57 -35.80
C SER A 8 7.07 -25.20 -34.74
N ILE A 9 8.31 -24.94 -35.17
CA ILE A 9 9.40 -24.54 -34.28
C ILE A 9 9.20 -23.09 -33.79
N SER A 10 8.75 -22.19 -34.67
CA SER A 10 8.47 -20.79 -34.29
C SER A 10 7.33 -20.68 -33.26
N LEU A 11 6.29 -21.53 -33.36
CA LEU A 11 5.20 -21.56 -32.37
C LEU A 11 5.67 -22.06 -30.99
N LEU A 12 6.60 -23.01 -30.96
CA LEU A 12 7.15 -23.55 -29.70
C LEU A 12 8.01 -22.51 -28.96
N ILE A 13 8.76 -21.68 -29.70
CA ILE A 13 9.60 -20.62 -29.13
C ILE A 13 8.75 -19.50 -28.50
N ILE A 14 7.61 -19.16 -29.11
CA ILE A 14 6.68 -18.15 -28.59
C ILE A 14 5.96 -18.65 -27.32
N LEU A 15 5.63 -19.95 -27.24
CA LEU A 15 5.01 -20.52 -26.04
C LEU A 15 5.98 -20.57 -24.84
N LEU A 16 7.27 -20.83 -25.09
CA LEU A 16 8.28 -20.91 -24.02
C LEU A 16 8.69 -19.55 -23.43
N PHE A 17 8.40 -18.45 -24.13
CA PHE A 17 8.75 -17.10 -23.66
C PHE A 17 7.79 -16.54 -22.58
N ASN A 18 6.63 -17.18 -22.35
CA ASN A 18 5.62 -16.70 -21.40
C ASN A 18 5.82 -17.18 -19.95
N VAL A 19 6.88 -17.95 -19.64
CA VAL A 19 7.02 -18.60 -18.33
C VAL A 19 7.81 -17.76 -17.30
N VAL A 20 8.39 -16.60 -17.67
CA VAL A 20 9.44 -15.97 -16.84
C VAL A 20 8.99 -14.73 -16.02
N THR A 21 7.71 -14.35 -15.97
CA THR A 21 7.32 -13.18 -15.16
C THR A 21 6.34 -13.54 -14.04
N SER A 22 6.82 -14.29 -13.04
CA SER A 22 6.33 -14.14 -11.67
C SER A 22 7.39 -13.37 -10.88
N VAL A 23 7.41 -12.06 -11.09
CA VAL A 23 8.14 -11.16 -10.18
C VAL A 23 7.37 -11.18 -8.88
N SER A 24 7.91 -11.85 -7.87
CA SER A 24 7.44 -11.69 -6.50
C SER A 24 7.82 -10.28 -6.05
N VAL A 25 6.82 -9.42 -5.86
CA VAL A 25 6.98 -8.15 -5.16
C VAL A 25 7.19 -8.50 -3.69
N TYR A 26 8.45 -8.65 -3.30
CA TYR A 26 8.82 -8.75 -1.90
C TYR A 26 8.64 -7.35 -1.29
N SER A 27 7.56 -7.15 -0.53
CA SER A 27 7.43 -5.93 0.26
C SER A 27 8.41 -6.03 1.43
N PRO A 28 9.44 -5.18 1.52
CA PRO A 28 10.34 -5.21 2.65
C PRO A 28 9.56 -4.86 3.92
N VAL A 29 9.76 -5.63 4.98
CA VAL A 29 9.28 -5.31 6.33
C VAL A 29 9.83 -3.93 6.71
N VAL A 30 8.97 -2.90 6.70
CA VAL A 30 9.36 -1.53 7.06
C VAL A 30 9.31 -1.40 8.58
N THR A 31 10.42 -1.74 9.25
CA THR A 31 10.70 -1.24 10.59
C THR A 31 11.23 0.19 10.46
N GLY A 32 10.45 1.19 10.86
CA GLY A 32 10.69 2.61 10.56
C GLY A 32 11.94 3.24 11.17
N GLU A 33 12.70 2.53 12.01
CA GLU A 33 13.89 3.08 12.66
C GLU A 33 15.06 3.31 11.69
N ASP A 34 15.15 2.57 10.57
CA ASP A 34 16.34 2.60 9.71
C ASP A 34 16.31 3.65 8.57
N LYS A 35 15.22 4.43 8.42
CA LYS A 35 15.04 5.29 7.21
C LYS A 35 14.53 6.72 7.43
N GLY A 36 14.43 7.20 8.67
CA GLY A 36 14.04 8.60 8.94
C GLY A 36 12.55 8.90 8.69
N PHE A 37 11.68 7.90 8.84
CA PHE A 37 10.23 8.09 8.82
C PHE A 37 9.71 8.36 10.24
N PHE A 38 8.81 9.33 10.38
CA PHE A 38 8.00 9.44 11.59
C PHE A 38 6.91 8.38 11.59
N GLN A 39 6.70 7.74 12.74
CA GLN A 39 5.63 6.75 12.93
C GLN A 39 4.69 7.21 14.04
N GLN A 40 3.40 6.99 13.83
CA GLN A 40 2.35 7.27 14.80
C GLN A 40 1.34 6.12 14.76
N ALA A 41 0.98 5.60 15.94
CA ALA A 41 -0.06 4.60 16.06
C ALA A 41 -1.45 5.24 15.99
N ILE A 42 -2.37 4.62 15.26
CA ILE A 42 -3.78 5.01 15.18
C ILE A 42 -4.57 4.01 16.03
N THR A 43 -5.43 4.52 16.91
CA THR A 43 -6.33 3.66 17.70
C THR A 43 -7.66 3.56 16.98
N LEU A 44 -8.09 2.33 16.70
CA LEU A 44 -9.40 2.05 16.12
C LEU A 44 -10.44 1.85 17.24
N PRO A 45 -11.71 2.23 17.03
CA PRO A 45 -12.76 2.11 18.04
C PRO A 45 -13.33 0.68 18.16
N PHE A 46 -12.60 -0.32 17.68
CA PHE A 46 -12.99 -1.73 17.66
C PHE A 46 -11.75 -2.62 17.86
N ASP A 47 -11.98 -3.85 18.31
CA ASP A 47 -10.92 -4.82 18.55
C ASP A 47 -10.57 -5.65 17.30
N GLU A 48 -9.48 -6.43 17.39
CA GLU A 48 -9.02 -7.29 16.28
C GLU A 48 -10.06 -8.34 15.87
N LYS A 49 -10.92 -8.82 16.78
CA LYS A 49 -11.95 -9.81 16.42
C LYS A 49 -13.01 -9.20 15.55
N GLN A 50 -13.41 -7.96 15.85
CA GLN A 50 -14.36 -7.21 15.06
C GLN A 50 -13.84 -6.91 13.66
N ILE A 51 -12.51 -6.80 13.48
CA ILE A 51 -11.90 -6.66 12.15
C ILE A 51 -12.28 -7.86 11.28
N ASP A 52 -12.00 -9.08 11.72
CA ASP A 52 -12.27 -10.29 10.93
C ASP A 52 -13.79 -10.53 10.72
N GLU A 53 -14.64 -10.12 11.68
CA GLU A 53 -16.08 -10.41 11.65
C GLU A 53 -16.91 -9.35 10.90
N SER A 54 -16.52 -8.08 10.94
CA SER A 54 -17.41 -6.96 10.56
C SER A 54 -16.75 -5.84 9.76
N TYR A 55 -15.42 -5.69 9.83
CA TYR A 55 -14.72 -4.58 9.18
C TYR A 55 -13.73 -5.01 8.09
N SER A 56 -13.54 -6.31 7.87
CA SER A 56 -12.73 -6.82 6.78
C SER A 56 -13.30 -6.36 5.44
N TYR A 57 -12.41 -5.82 4.60
CA TYR A 57 -12.72 -5.19 3.32
C TYR A 57 -13.70 -4.01 3.39
N GLN A 58 -13.91 -3.43 4.57
CA GLN A 58 -14.67 -2.19 4.73
C GLN A 58 -13.73 -0.98 4.73
N PRO A 59 -14.13 0.14 4.09
CA PRO A 59 -13.40 1.38 4.21
C PRO A 59 -13.56 1.93 5.64
N ILE A 60 -12.45 2.28 6.25
CA ILE A 60 -12.36 2.98 7.52
C ILE A 60 -11.95 4.42 7.22
N ASP A 61 -12.73 5.39 7.70
CA ASP A 61 -12.54 6.82 7.48
C ASP A 61 -12.27 7.52 8.82
N LEU A 62 -11.13 8.17 8.93
CA LEU A 62 -10.64 8.77 10.18
C LEU A 62 -9.98 10.12 9.93
N PHE A 63 -10.21 11.04 10.86
CA PHE A 63 -9.42 12.26 10.96
C PHE A 63 -8.10 11.96 11.70
N ILE A 64 -6.98 12.36 11.12
CA ILE A 64 -5.64 12.14 11.66
C ILE A 64 -4.95 13.48 11.88
N GLU A 65 -4.60 13.78 13.12
CA GLU A 65 -3.62 14.82 13.46
C GLU A 65 -2.23 14.20 13.57
N PHE A 66 -1.27 14.77 12.85
CA PHE A 66 0.10 14.27 12.87
C PHE A 66 0.90 14.90 14.02
N THR A 67 1.57 14.07 14.81
CA THR A 67 2.48 14.54 15.86
C THR A 67 3.64 15.35 15.29
N ASN A 68 4.08 15.01 14.07
CA ASN A 68 5.06 15.77 13.29
C ASN A 68 4.42 16.15 11.95
N PRO A 69 4.57 17.39 11.47
CA PRO A 69 4.10 17.78 10.14
C PRO A 69 4.49 16.77 9.05
N CYS A 70 3.54 16.42 8.20
CA CYS A 70 3.75 15.44 7.14
C CYS A 70 3.90 16.13 5.79
N TYR A 71 4.79 15.63 4.92
CA TYR A 71 4.90 16.12 3.55
C TYR A 71 3.68 15.68 2.74
N ALA A 72 2.93 16.64 2.22
CA ALA A 72 1.77 16.42 1.35
C ALA A 72 1.47 17.69 0.53
N LYS A 73 1.94 17.73 -0.71
CA LYS A 73 1.62 18.80 -1.67
C LYS A 73 0.20 18.70 -2.20
N SER A 74 -0.33 17.49 -2.30
CA SER A 74 -1.71 17.18 -2.66
C SER A 74 -2.11 15.79 -2.16
N GLU A 75 -3.38 15.44 -2.36
CA GLU A 75 -3.94 14.11 -2.09
C GLU A 75 -3.27 12.99 -2.89
N THR A 76 -2.50 13.33 -3.93
CA THR A 76 -1.80 12.38 -4.80
C THR A 76 -0.27 12.49 -4.72
N ASP A 77 0.26 13.51 -4.04
CA ASP A 77 1.70 13.77 -3.86
C ASP A 77 1.98 14.00 -2.37
N HIS A 78 2.22 12.89 -1.65
CA HIS A 78 2.41 12.87 -0.21
C HIS A 78 3.31 11.72 0.24
N SER A 79 3.82 11.82 1.48
CA SER A 79 4.64 10.78 2.11
C SER A 79 3.87 9.84 3.06
N ILE A 80 2.55 10.02 3.21
CA ILE A 80 1.72 9.21 4.12
C ILE A 80 1.61 7.78 3.61
N GLN A 81 1.89 6.82 4.50
CA GLN A 81 1.75 5.39 4.28
C GLN A 81 1.05 4.77 5.49
N VAL A 82 0.14 3.82 5.24
CA VAL A 82 -0.63 3.16 6.31
C VAL A 82 -0.20 1.71 6.39
N PHE A 83 0.17 1.26 7.58
CA PHE A 83 0.58 -0.12 7.83
C PHE A 83 -0.32 -0.76 8.88
N TYR A 84 -0.68 -2.02 8.63
CA TYR A 84 -1.40 -2.86 9.57
C TYR A 84 -0.52 -4.01 10.04
N LYS A 85 -0.44 -4.20 11.35
CA LYS A 85 0.30 -5.31 11.96
C LYS A 85 -0.67 -6.44 12.26
N LYS A 86 -0.57 -7.56 11.53
CA LYS A 86 -1.34 -8.79 11.77
C LYS A 86 -0.42 -9.84 12.38
N GLY A 87 -0.40 -9.90 13.72
CA GLY A 87 0.53 -10.77 14.45
C GLY A 87 2.00 -10.38 14.24
N VAL A 88 2.75 -11.20 13.49
CA VAL A 88 4.17 -10.92 13.14
C VAL A 88 4.33 -10.18 11.83
N ASP A 89 3.28 -10.16 10.99
CA ASP A 89 3.34 -9.57 9.67
C ASP A 89 2.97 -8.08 9.71
N ILE A 90 3.66 -7.28 8.91
CA ILE A 90 3.34 -5.88 8.65
C ILE A 90 2.95 -5.77 7.18
N VAL A 91 1.73 -5.32 6.92
CA VAL A 91 1.18 -5.18 5.57
C VAL A 91 0.87 -3.71 5.34
N GLU A 92 1.32 -3.16 4.22
CA GLU A 92 0.91 -1.82 3.77
C GLU A 92 -0.52 -1.89 3.26
N LEU A 93 -1.38 -0.98 3.75
CA LEU A 93 -2.77 -0.88 3.34
C LEU A 93 -2.91 0.09 2.18
N GLU A 94 -3.81 -0.25 1.25
CA GLU A 94 -4.30 0.73 0.30
C GLU A 94 -5.03 1.84 1.06
N SER A 95 -4.63 3.08 0.80
CA SER A 95 -5.14 4.26 1.50
C SER A 95 -5.22 5.47 0.60
N GLN A 96 -6.08 6.42 0.98
CA GLN A 96 -6.26 7.72 0.35
C GLN A 96 -6.39 8.78 1.43
N ILE A 97 -5.84 9.96 1.19
CA ILE A 97 -5.99 11.12 2.07
C ILE A 97 -6.81 12.21 1.38
N TYR A 98 -7.52 13.01 2.16
CA TYR A 98 -8.27 14.16 1.65
C TYR A 98 -8.47 15.20 2.76
N GLN A 99 -9.04 16.37 2.43
CA GLN A 99 -9.24 17.47 3.38
C GLN A 99 -7.95 17.83 4.14
N LEU A 100 -6.91 18.17 3.39
CA LEU A 100 -5.59 18.49 3.92
C LEU A 100 -5.60 19.82 4.70
N ASP A 101 -5.23 19.79 5.97
CA ASP A 101 -4.98 21.00 6.76
C ASP A 101 -3.51 21.40 6.62
N ARG A 102 -3.26 22.48 5.86
CA ARG A 102 -1.93 22.87 5.44
C ARG A 102 -1.25 23.78 6.46
N ILE A 103 0.00 23.47 6.76
CA ILE A 103 0.91 24.37 7.47
C ILE A 103 1.54 25.33 6.46
N ASP A 104 1.94 24.82 5.30
CA ASP A 104 2.50 25.59 4.17
C ASP A 104 2.20 24.91 2.82
N GLU A 105 2.97 25.24 1.78
CA GLU A 105 2.78 24.68 0.44
C GLU A 105 3.14 23.18 0.34
N GLU A 106 3.99 22.67 1.23
CA GLU A 106 4.55 21.31 1.18
C GLU A 106 4.11 20.44 2.35
N PHE A 107 3.72 21.02 3.48
CA PHE A 107 3.45 20.29 4.73
C PHE A 107 2.03 20.47 5.25
N ILE A 108 1.52 19.41 5.88
CA ILE A 108 0.20 19.37 6.53
C ILE A 108 0.33 19.01 8.01
N SER A 109 -0.59 19.54 8.82
CA SER A 109 -0.77 19.21 10.25
C SER A 109 -1.75 18.06 10.45
N SER A 110 -2.74 17.94 9.56
CA SER A 110 -3.80 16.93 9.65
C SER A 110 -4.45 16.65 8.29
N CYS A 111 -5.15 15.52 8.18
CA CYS A 111 -6.02 15.20 7.06
C CYS A 111 -7.09 14.19 7.46
N GLN A 112 -8.07 13.99 6.59
CA GLN A 112 -8.86 12.76 6.60
C GLN A 112 -8.08 11.65 5.90
N LEU A 113 -8.22 10.44 6.41
CA LEU A 113 -7.55 9.24 5.93
C LEU A 113 -8.59 8.13 5.78
N VAL A 114 -8.66 7.55 4.57
CA VAL A 114 -9.45 6.35 4.29
C VAL A 114 -8.52 5.20 3.94
N PHE A 115 -8.76 4.02 4.51
CA PHE A 115 -8.06 2.79 4.16
C PHE A 115 -8.98 1.58 4.28
N ILE A 116 -8.57 0.46 3.68
CA ILE A 116 -9.33 -0.79 3.71
C ILE A 116 -8.55 -1.81 4.55
N LEU A 117 -9.22 -2.43 5.53
CA LEU A 117 -8.65 -3.52 6.32
C LEU A 117 -8.68 -4.85 5.54
N PRO A 118 -7.64 -5.70 5.66
CA PRO A 118 -7.51 -6.94 4.90
C PRO A 118 -8.38 -8.10 5.42
#